data_AF-A0A4R2ZR30-F1
#
_entry.id   AF-A0A4R2ZR30-F1
#
_cell.length_a   1.000
_cell.length_b   1.000
_cell.length_c   1.000
_cell.angle_alpha   90.00
_cell.angle_beta   90.00
_cell.angle_gamma   90.00
#
_symmetry.space_group_name_H-M   'P 1'
#
loop_
_entity.id
_entity.type
_entity.pdbx_description
1 polymer ?
#
loop_
_entity_poly.entity_id
_entity_poly.type
_entity_poly.pdbx_seq_one_letter_code
_entity_poly.pdbx_strand_id
1 'polypeptide(L)'
;MRTLLSADALRAARTLAGLSQREAANGALMTQKALWLAEGENPLGNSTNAKLKMFYENLGIEFLGTVDLATGQTAGLGVRWRSPSQLPALSPMPSDFHTERTGVAFGPARAILNKNQSEIADRSGVPQRKIGLMETGGSVDQASSLRLRSYYEREGIAFLGWGDVTSGLFYGVGIKWAETPLSGPDRAEP
;
A
#
# COMPACT_ATOMS: atom_id res chain seq x y z
N MET A 1 -12.41 -10.35 13.78
CA MET A 1 -11.61 -10.37 12.54
C MET A 1 -10.15 -10.19 12.89
N ARG A 2 -9.26 -11.07 12.40
CA ARG A 2 -7.82 -11.00 12.67
C ARG A 2 -7.14 -10.49 11.39
N THR A 3 -6.82 -9.20 11.34
CA THR A 3 -6.06 -8.62 10.23
C THR A 3 -4.66 -9.24 10.26
N LEU A 4 -4.25 -9.91 9.18
CA LEU A 4 -2.88 -10.40 9.06
C LEU A 4 -1.97 -9.24 8.66
N LEU A 5 -0.93 -9.01 9.46
CA LEU A 5 0.24 -8.29 8.99
C LEU A 5 1.10 -9.27 8.19
N SER A 6 1.04 -9.16 6.86
CA SER A 6 2.03 -9.80 5.98
C SER A 6 3.27 -8.91 5.84
N ALA A 7 4.40 -9.52 5.48
CA ALA A 7 5.63 -8.79 5.17
C ALA A 7 5.41 -7.76 4.04
N ASP A 8 4.60 -8.11 3.04
CA ASP A 8 4.22 -7.20 1.95
C ASP A 8 3.48 -5.97 2.46
N ALA A 9 2.50 -6.18 3.35
CA ALA A 9 1.72 -5.09 3.93
C ALA A 9 2.59 -4.19 4.82
N LEU A 10 3.56 -4.75 5.55
CA LEU A 10 4.52 -3.99 6.34
C LEU A 10 5.42 -3.10 5.47
N ARG A 11 5.96 -3.64 4.36
CA ARG A 11 6.77 -2.86 3.41
C ARG A 11 5.96 -1.75 2.75
N ALA A 12 4.72 -2.07 2.37
CA ALA A 12 3.79 -1.09 1.83
C ALA A 12 3.48 0.00 2.85
N ALA A 13 3.19 -0.34 4.12
CA ALA A 13 2.92 0.62 5.19
C ALA A 13 4.11 1.57 5.41
N ARG A 14 5.33 1.02 5.47
CA ARG A 14 6.54 1.82 5.64
C ARG A 14 6.72 2.81 4.51
N THR A 15 6.50 2.35 3.28
CA THR A 15 6.67 3.19 2.09
C THR A 15 5.54 4.21 1.97
N LEU A 16 4.34 3.87 2.44
CA LEU A 16 3.19 4.78 2.49
C LEU A 16 3.44 5.90 3.49
N ALA A 17 4.04 5.58 4.64
CA ALA A 17 4.49 6.56 5.63
C ALA A 17 5.72 7.38 5.20
N GLY A 18 6.36 7.05 4.07
CA GLY A 18 7.60 7.69 3.62
C GLY A 18 8.80 7.43 4.52
N LEU A 19 8.77 6.38 5.35
CA LEU A 19 9.82 6.10 6.34
C LEU A 19 10.91 5.17 5.80
N SER A 20 12.16 5.43 6.19
CA SER A 20 13.22 4.43 6.07
C SER A 20 13.03 3.29 7.06
N GLN A 21 13.67 2.14 6.81
CA GLN A 21 13.62 1.00 7.73
C GLN A 21 14.19 1.37 9.11
N ARG A 22 15.20 2.24 9.16
CA ARG A 22 15.76 2.72 10.43
C ARG A 22 14.76 3.57 11.22
N GLU A 23 14.05 4.48 10.56
CA GLU A 23 13.06 5.35 11.20
C GLU A 23 11.86 4.57 11.69
N ALA A 24 11.33 3.63 10.90
CA ALA A 24 10.24 2.76 11.30
C ALA A 24 10.62 1.87 12.49
N ALA A 25 11.85 1.32 12.51
CA ALA A 25 12.33 0.51 13.63
C ALA A 25 12.43 1.34 14.92
N ASN A 26 12.98 2.56 14.83
CA ASN A 26 13.08 3.48 15.95
C ASN A 26 11.68 3.87 16.48
N GLY A 27 10.76 4.21 15.58
CA GLY A 27 9.39 4.59 15.94
C GLY A 27 8.59 3.44 16.57
N ALA A 28 8.85 2.20 16.15
CA ALA A 28 8.24 1.01 16.73
C ALA A 28 9.02 0.44 17.94
N LEU A 29 10.03 1.15 18.44
CA LEU A 29 10.87 0.77 19.58
C LEU A 29 11.47 -0.65 19.44
N MET A 30 12.03 -0.93 18.27
CA MET A 30 12.67 -2.21 17.96
C MET A 30 13.97 -2.02 17.18
N THR A 31 14.75 -3.09 17.07
CA THR A 31 16.00 -3.05 16.30
C THR A 31 15.71 -3.07 14.79
N GLN A 32 16.58 -2.43 14.00
CA GLN A 32 16.48 -2.47 12.54
C GLN A 32 16.51 -3.92 12.01
N LYS A 33 17.28 -4.82 12.66
CA LYS A 33 17.32 -6.25 12.32
C LYS A 33 15.96 -6.94 12.53
N ALA A 34 15.24 -6.60 13.60
CA ALA A 34 13.91 -7.15 13.86
C ALA A 34 12.90 -6.69 12.81
N LEU A 35 12.93 -5.42 12.41
CA LEU A 35 12.09 -4.92 11.33
C LEU A 35 12.47 -5.53 9.97
N TRP A 36 13.76 -5.71 9.68
CA TRP A 36 14.21 -6.37 8.46
C TRP A 36 13.72 -7.82 8.37
N LEU A 37 13.78 -8.56 9.47
CA LEU A 37 13.19 -9.90 9.54
C LEU A 37 11.68 -9.87 9.35
N ALA A 38 11.01 -8.83 9.86
CA ALA A 38 9.57 -8.65 9.75
C ALA A 38 9.09 -8.33 8.33
N GLU A 39 9.91 -7.62 7.56
CA GLU A 39 9.66 -7.29 6.15
C GLU A 39 10.16 -8.39 5.19
N GLY A 40 10.77 -9.46 5.72
CA GLY A 40 11.26 -10.62 4.95
C GLY A 40 10.27 -11.79 4.93
N GLU A 41 10.73 -12.95 4.45
CA GLU A 41 9.89 -14.14 4.28
C GLU A 41 9.67 -14.94 5.58
N ASN A 42 10.24 -14.50 6.70
CA ASN A 42 10.17 -15.24 7.95
C ASN A 42 8.90 -14.88 8.74
N PRO A 43 8.01 -15.85 9.06
CA PRO A 43 6.84 -15.59 9.87
C PRO A 43 7.27 -15.11 11.26
N LEU A 44 6.79 -13.92 11.62
CA LEU A 44 7.14 -13.24 12.87
C LEU A 44 6.53 -13.91 14.10
N GLY A 45 7.15 -13.62 15.26
CA GLY A 45 6.48 -13.79 16.54
C GLY A 45 5.30 -12.80 16.68
N ASN A 46 4.20 -13.25 17.28
CA ASN A 46 2.96 -12.49 17.46
C ASN A 46 3.17 -11.10 18.12
N SER A 47 4.19 -10.95 18.98
CA SER A 47 4.49 -9.70 19.70
C SER A 47 5.08 -8.61 18.80
N THR A 48 5.94 -8.97 17.83
CA THR A 48 6.53 -7.99 16.89
C THR A 48 5.46 -7.45 15.94
N ASN A 49 4.58 -8.33 15.45
CA ASN A 49 3.43 -7.94 14.62
C ASN A 49 2.51 -6.96 15.35
N ALA A 50 2.19 -7.22 16.62
CA ALA A 50 1.34 -6.32 17.41
C ALA A 50 1.98 -4.93 17.55
N LYS A 51 3.28 -4.84 17.82
CA LYS A 51 4.00 -3.55 17.92
C LYS A 51 3.99 -2.77 16.61
N LEU A 52 4.30 -3.42 15.49
CA LEU A 52 4.30 -2.76 14.17
C LEU A 52 2.90 -2.30 13.78
N LYS A 53 1.89 -3.15 14.00
CA LYS A 53 0.49 -2.79 13.75
C LYS A 53 0.11 -1.53 14.53
N MET A 54 0.33 -1.51 15.84
CA MET A 54 0.02 -0.34 16.67
C MET A 54 0.80 0.91 16.24
N PHE A 55 2.09 0.78 15.90
CA PHE A 55 2.89 1.90 15.42
C PHE A 55 2.30 2.53 14.15
N TYR A 56 2.02 1.73 13.13
CA TYR A 56 1.44 2.24 11.88
C TYR A 56 -0.01 2.71 12.05
N GLU A 57 -0.81 2.06 12.89
CA GLU A 57 -2.17 2.51 13.21
C GLU A 57 -2.18 3.86 13.94
N ASN A 58 -1.20 4.12 14.80
CA ASN A 58 -1.00 5.40 15.46
C ASN A 58 -0.54 6.50 14.50
N LEU A 59 0.17 6.13 13.42
CA LEU A 59 0.46 7.06 12.32
C LEU A 59 -0.77 7.37 11.48
N GLY A 60 -1.85 6.57 11.60
CA GLY A 60 -3.07 6.71 10.81
C GLY A 60 -3.14 5.76 9.61
N ILE A 61 -2.30 4.72 9.56
CA ILE A 61 -2.37 3.68 8.52
C ILE A 61 -3.28 2.54 8.98
N GLU A 62 -4.15 2.09 8.09
CA GLU A 62 -5.04 0.95 8.27
C GLU A 62 -4.56 -0.22 7.40
N PHE A 63 -4.40 -1.40 8.02
CA PHE A 63 -4.12 -2.63 7.31
C PHE A 63 -5.42 -3.25 6.79
N LEU A 64 -5.40 -3.60 5.51
CA LEU A 64 -6.50 -4.22 4.80
C LEU A 64 -6.23 -5.70 4.59
N GLY A 65 -7.32 -6.45 4.44
CA GLY A 65 -7.30 -7.86 4.08
C GLY A 65 -8.09 -8.70 5.05
N THR A 66 -8.67 -9.76 4.51
CA THR A 66 -9.41 -10.76 5.27
C THR A 66 -8.74 -12.10 5.14
N VAL A 67 -8.88 -12.91 6.19
CA VAL A 67 -8.52 -14.33 6.16
C VAL A 67 -9.82 -15.09 6.25
N ASP A 68 -10.06 -15.92 5.26
CA ASP A 68 -11.07 -16.95 5.41
C ASP A 68 -10.50 -18.03 6.34
N LEU A 69 -11.07 -18.14 7.54
CA LEU A 69 -10.65 -19.11 8.54
C LEU A 69 -10.97 -20.56 8.14
N ALA A 70 -11.88 -20.78 7.19
CA ALA A 70 -12.23 -22.11 6.69
C ALA A 70 -11.23 -22.60 5.63
N THR A 71 -10.75 -21.71 4.77
CA THR A 71 -9.87 -22.07 3.64
C THR A 71 -8.41 -21.67 3.86
N GLY A 72 -8.12 -20.84 4.86
CA GLY A 72 -6.80 -20.24 5.08
C GLY A 72 -6.41 -19.22 4.00
N GLN A 73 -7.31 -18.92 3.05
CA GLN A 73 -7.03 -17.99 1.97
C GLN A 73 -7.07 -16.55 2.47
N THR A 74 -6.11 -15.76 2.00
CA THR A 74 -6.01 -14.33 2.28
C THR A 74 -6.51 -13.54 1.09
N ALA A 75 -7.45 -12.63 1.30
CA ALA A 75 -8.05 -11.82 0.25
C ALA A 75 -7.87 -10.33 0.57
N GLY A 76 -7.50 -9.54 -0.44
CA GLY A 76 -7.46 -8.08 -0.34
C GLY A 76 -6.41 -7.52 0.61
N LEU A 77 -5.31 -8.24 0.85
CA LEU A 77 -4.22 -7.79 1.73
C LEU A 77 -3.67 -6.44 1.23
N GLY A 78 -3.50 -5.46 2.12
CA GLY A 78 -3.10 -4.13 1.70
C GLY A 78 -2.95 -3.15 2.84
N VAL A 79 -2.72 -1.89 2.49
CA VAL A 79 -2.59 -0.78 3.44
C VAL A 79 -3.15 0.49 2.84
N ARG A 80 -3.79 1.32 3.66
CA ARG A 80 -4.21 2.66 3.27
C ARG A 80 -4.09 3.63 4.42
N TRP A 81 -4.02 4.92 4.11
CA TRP A 81 -4.30 5.93 5.10
C TRP A 81 -5.74 5.80 5.59
N ARG A 82 -5.98 6.10 6.86
CA ARG A 82 -7.32 6.20 7.42
C ARG A 82 -8.08 7.24 6.62
N SER A 83 -9.24 6.86 6.09
CA SER A 83 -10.14 7.77 5.40
C SER A 83 -11.29 8.13 6.32
N PRO A 84 -11.81 9.36 6.23
CA PRO A 84 -13.05 9.70 6.90
C PRO A 84 -14.21 8.93 6.25
N SER A 85 -15.20 8.50 7.05
CA SER A 85 -16.39 7.79 6.58
C SER A 85 -17.29 8.66 5.68
N GLN A 86 -17.15 9.99 5.79
CA GLN A 86 -17.81 10.99 4.97
C GLN A 86 -16.80 12.10 4.62
N LEU A 87 -16.80 12.57 3.38
CA LEU A 87 -15.99 13.73 2.98
C LEU A 87 -16.32 14.92 3.89
N PRO A 88 -15.33 15.59 4.50
CA PRO A 88 -15.58 16.79 5.27
C PRO A 88 -16.23 17.82 4.35
N ALA A 89 -17.41 18.33 4.71
CA ALA A 89 -18.15 19.30 3.89
C ALA A 89 -17.46 20.67 3.78
N LEU A 90 -16.38 20.92 4.56
CA LEU A 90 -15.72 22.21 4.73
C LEU A 90 -14.20 22.02 4.93
N SER A 91 -13.38 22.67 4.11
CA SER A 91 -11.93 22.84 4.33
C SER A 91 -11.62 23.67 5.59
N PRO A 92 -10.35 23.71 6.05
CA PRO A 92 -9.58 22.64 6.65
C PRO A 92 -9.59 22.84 8.17
N MET A 93 -10.32 22.02 8.92
CA MET A 93 -9.80 21.70 10.25
C MET A 93 -8.49 20.92 10.04
N PRO A 94 -7.50 21.00 10.95
CA PRO A 94 -6.38 20.06 10.94
C PRO A 94 -7.00 18.66 11.08
N SER A 95 -7.22 18.00 9.95
CA SER A 95 -8.03 16.79 9.94
C SER A 95 -7.21 15.70 10.60
N ASP A 96 -7.84 14.90 11.46
CA ASP A 96 -7.28 13.65 12.01
C ASP A 96 -6.90 12.61 10.93
N PHE A 97 -6.93 13.00 9.66
CA PHE A 97 -6.74 12.18 8.47
C PHE A 97 -5.60 12.75 7.63
N HIS A 98 -4.74 11.84 7.17
CA HIS A 98 -3.63 12.17 6.28
C HIS A 98 -4.14 12.47 4.87
N THR A 99 -3.65 13.57 4.29
CA THR A 99 -3.98 13.99 2.92
C THR A 99 -2.76 13.89 2.01
N GLU A 100 -2.94 13.30 0.84
CA GLU A 100 -1.91 13.22 -0.19
C GLU A 100 -2.21 14.17 -1.35
N ARG A 101 -1.15 14.67 -1.99
CA ARG A 101 -1.26 15.48 -3.22
C ARG A 101 -1.54 14.63 -4.47
N THR A 102 -1.32 13.33 -4.36
CA THR A 102 -1.55 12.37 -5.44
C THR A 102 -2.46 11.26 -4.95
N GLY A 103 -3.48 10.91 -5.74
CA GLY A 103 -4.41 9.83 -5.41
C GLY A 103 -3.86 8.43 -5.62
N VAL A 104 -2.57 8.30 -5.96
CA VAL A 104 -1.96 7.03 -6.40
C VAL A 104 -0.64 6.82 -5.67
N ALA A 105 -0.60 5.81 -4.81
CA ALA A 105 0.57 5.44 -4.03
C ALA A 105 1.49 4.46 -4.79
N PHE A 106 2.31 4.95 -5.72
CA PHE A 106 3.23 4.11 -6.50
C PHE A 106 4.34 3.48 -5.67
N GLY A 107 4.86 4.18 -4.65
CA GLY A 107 5.89 3.63 -3.77
C GLY A 107 5.40 2.39 -3.01
N PRO A 108 4.26 2.46 -2.31
CA PRO A 108 3.62 1.30 -1.70
C PRO A 108 3.31 0.18 -2.69
N ALA A 109 2.84 0.50 -3.92
CA ALA A 109 2.62 -0.49 -4.97
C ALA A 109 3.90 -1.25 -5.37
N ARG A 110 5.04 -0.58 -5.41
CA ARG A 110 6.32 -1.26 -5.61
C ARG A 110 6.68 -2.13 -4.40
N ALA A 111 6.49 -1.59 -3.20
CA ALA A 111 6.87 -2.24 -1.95
C ALA A 111 6.09 -3.53 -1.70
N ILE A 112 4.81 -3.59 -2.07
CA ILE A 112 4.00 -4.81 -1.95
C ILE A 112 4.44 -5.91 -2.93
N LEU A 113 4.93 -5.54 -4.13
CA LEU A 113 5.51 -6.48 -5.10
C LEU A 113 6.92 -6.96 -4.72
N ASN A 114 7.56 -6.32 -3.74
CA ASN A 114 8.97 -6.54 -3.40
C ASN A 114 9.93 -6.40 -4.60
N LYS A 115 9.66 -5.44 -5.49
CA LYS A 115 10.47 -5.21 -6.69
C LYS A 115 11.28 -3.91 -6.59
N ASN A 116 12.35 -3.84 -7.36
CA ASN A 116 13.20 -2.67 -7.47
C ASN A 116 12.67 -1.74 -8.57
N GLN A 117 13.02 -0.45 -8.53
CA GLN A 117 12.59 0.49 -9.57
C GLN A 117 13.13 0.11 -10.96
N SER A 118 14.31 -0.51 -11.05
CA SER A 118 14.89 -1.00 -12.31
C SER A 118 14.04 -2.12 -12.92
N GLU A 119 13.65 -3.10 -12.12
CA GLU A 119 12.81 -4.23 -12.59
C GLU A 119 11.44 -3.75 -13.06
N ILE A 120 10.86 -2.75 -12.39
CA ILE A 120 9.60 -2.15 -12.82
C ILE A 120 9.81 -1.30 -14.07
N ALA A 121 10.94 -0.59 -14.21
CA ALA A 121 11.23 0.16 -15.43
C ALA A 121 11.27 -0.75 -16.66
N ASP A 122 11.96 -1.89 -16.53
CA ASP A 122 12.11 -2.87 -17.61
C ASP A 122 10.76 -3.48 -18.03
N ARG A 123 9.87 -3.75 -17.06
CA ARG A 123 8.57 -4.38 -17.33
C ARG A 123 7.46 -3.40 -17.72
N SER A 124 7.49 -2.18 -17.19
CA SER A 124 6.48 -1.15 -17.45
C SER A 124 6.79 -0.29 -18.68
N GLY A 125 8.04 -0.29 -19.14
CA GLY A 125 8.53 0.61 -20.19
C GLY A 125 8.55 2.09 -19.75
N VAL A 126 8.53 2.35 -18.45
CA VAL A 126 8.65 3.70 -17.86
C VAL A 126 10.07 3.87 -17.32
N PRO A 127 10.81 4.93 -17.68
CA PRO A 127 12.17 5.13 -17.19
C PRO A 127 12.25 5.17 -15.66
N GLN A 128 13.26 4.53 -15.08
CA GLN A 128 13.48 4.46 -13.63
C GLN A 128 13.42 5.84 -12.94
N ARG A 129 14.02 6.86 -13.56
CA ARG A 129 13.98 8.25 -13.05
C ARG A 129 12.56 8.80 -12.95
N LYS A 130 11.68 8.49 -13.91
CA LYS A 130 10.27 8.91 -13.87
C LYS A 130 9.50 8.15 -12.79
N ILE A 131 9.79 6.86 -12.61
CA ILE A 131 9.23 6.06 -11.50
C ILE A 131 9.60 6.70 -10.17
N GLY A 132 10.89 6.98 -9.93
CA GLY A 132 11.34 7.63 -8.70
C GLY A 132 10.64 8.97 -8.44
N LEU A 133 10.50 9.81 -9.47
CA LEU A 133 9.75 11.08 -9.35
C LEU A 133 8.29 10.84 -8.96
N MET A 134 7.60 9.89 -9.59
CA MET A 134 6.22 9.56 -9.25
C MET A 134 6.07 8.99 -7.83
N GLU A 135 7.02 8.19 -7.37
CA GLU A 135 7.01 7.64 -6.01
C GLU A 135 7.17 8.72 -4.94
N THR A 136 7.87 9.81 -5.24
CA THR A 136 8.06 10.95 -4.32
C THR A 136 7.01 12.05 -4.49
N GLY A 137 5.94 11.81 -5.27
CA GLY A 137 4.89 12.82 -5.52
C GLY A 137 5.28 13.91 -6.52
N GLY A 138 6.34 13.71 -7.30
CA GLY A 138 6.75 14.58 -8.40
C GLY A 138 5.80 14.48 -9.60
N SER A 139 5.61 15.60 -10.29
CA SER A 139 4.78 15.66 -11.49
C SER A 139 5.51 15.05 -12.69
N VAL A 140 4.84 14.16 -13.42
CA VAL A 140 5.28 13.59 -14.69
C VAL A 140 4.14 13.64 -15.70
N ASP A 141 4.43 13.38 -16.97
CA ASP A 141 3.39 13.29 -17.99
C ASP A 141 2.34 12.22 -17.64
N GLN A 142 1.08 12.56 -17.92
CA GLN A 142 -0.07 11.71 -17.60
C GLN A 142 0.03 10.32 -18.27
N ALA A 143 0.63 10.23 -19.46
CA ALA A 143 0.82 8.97 -20.17
C ALA A 143 1.73 7.99 -19.41
N SER A 144 2.84 8.47 -18.84
CA SER A 144 3.75 7.66 -18.02
C SER A 144 3.08 7.21 -16.72
N SER A 145 2.31 8.10 -16.08
CA SER A 145 1.55 7.76 -14.86
C SER A 145 0.49 6.69 -15.13
N LEU A 146 -0.30 6.84 -16.20
CA LEU A 146 -1.30 5.85 -16.62
C LEU A 146 -0.66 4.50 -16.97
N ARG A 147 0.49 4.52 -17.66
CA ARG A 147 1.22 3.29 -18.01
C ARG A 147 1.71 2.55 -16.77
N LEU A 148 2.30 3.27 -15.82
CA LEU A 148 2.78 2.68 -14.57
C LEU A 148 1.61 2.14 -13.73
N ARG A 149 0.51 2.89 -13.64
CA ARG A 149 -0.72 2.44 -12.97
C ARG A 149 -1.26 1.15 -13.59
N SER A 150 -1.38 1.12 -14.92
CA SER A 150 -1.87 -0.06 -15.65
C SER A 150 -0.97 -1.28 -15.46
N TYR A 151 0.35 -1.07 -15.34
CA TYR A 151 1.28 -2.15 -15.02
C TYR A 151 0.97 -2.76 -13.65
N TYR A 152 0.83 -1.95 -12.61
CA TYR A 152 0.52 -2.43 -11.26
C TYR A 152 -0.86 -3.08 -11.17
N GLU A 153 -1.86 -2.54 -11.86
CA GLU A 153 -3.21 -3.14 -11.93
C GLU A 153 -3.16 -4.53 -12.59
N ARG A 154 -2.35 -4.73 -13.63
CA ARG A 154 -2.12 -6.05 -14.24
C ARG A 154 -1.36 -7.02 -13.35
N GLU A 155 -0.47 -6.52 -12.50
CA GLU A 155 0.22 -7.33 -11.47
C GLU A 155 -0.71 -7.63 -10.27
N GLY A 156 -1.98 -7.22 -10.33
CA GLY A 156 -2.98 -7.54 -9.31
C GLY A 156 -3.03 -6.55 -8.15
N ILE A 157 -2.62 -5.28 -8.35
CA ILE A 157 -2.70 -4.24 -7.32
C ILE A 157 -3.85 -3.29 -7.63
N ALA A 158 -4.73 -3.10 -6.65
CA ALA A 158 -5.75 -2.07 -6.67
C ALA A 158 -5.28 -0.83 -5.87
N PHE A 159 -5.26 0.32 -6.53
CA PHE A 159 -5.02 1.59 -5.87
C PHE A 159 -6.27 2.07 -5.14
N LEU A 160 -6.07 2.54 -3.93
CA LEU A 160 -7.10 3.13 -3.09
C LEU A 160 -6.81 4.62 -2.94
N GLY A 161 -7.86 5.42 -2.93
CA GLY A 161 -7.76 6.86 -2.81
C GLY A 161 -9.07 7.51 -3.23
N TRP A 162 -9.57 8.40 -2.40
CA TRP A 162 -10.73 9.22 -2.66
C TRP A 162 -10.28 10.66 -2.80
N GLY A 163 -10.35 11.18 -4.03
CA GLY A 163 -9.98 12.55 -4.33
C GLY A 163 -11.19 13.47 -4.33
N ASP A 164 -11.05 14.62 -3.71
CA ASP A 164 -11.91 15.76 -4.01
C ASP A 164 -11.25 16.59 -5.12
N VAL A 165 -11.88 16.58 -6.30
CA VAL A 165 -11.40 17.30 -7.50
C VAL A 165 -11.32 18.81 -7.24
N THR A 166 -12.09 19.32 -6.29
CA THR A 166 -12.20 20.74 -5.94
C THR A 166 -11.05 21.23 -5.06
N SER A 167 -10.58 20.40 -4.12
CA SER A 167 -9.46 20.73 -3.22
C SER A 167 -8.10 20.24 -3.72
N GLY A 168 -8.08 19.32 -4.69
CA GLY A 168 -6.83 18.70 -5.16
C GLY A 168 -6.16 17.81 -4.11
N LEU A 169 -6.89 17.44 -3.06
CA LEU A 169 -6.44 16.58 -1.96
C LEU A 169 -7.08 15.19 -2.08
N PHE A 170 -6.30 14.18 -1.77
CA PHE A 170 -6.73 12.79 -1.76
C PHE A 170 -6.68 12.23 -0.34
N TYR A 171 -7.77 11.59 0.07
CA TYR A 171 -7.94 10.91 1.35
C TYR A 171 -7.92 9.40 1.15
N GLY A 172 -7.51 8.66 2.19
CA GLY A 172 -7.54 7.20 2.15
C GLY A 172 -6.60 6.58 1.11
N VAL A 173 -5.57 7.32 0.71
CA VAL A 173 -4.63 6.86 -0.31
C VAL A 173 -3.90 5.63 0.19
N GLY A 174 -3.81 4.62 -0.66
CA GLY A 174 -3.29 3.32 -0.31
C GLY A 174 -3.30 2.35 -1.47
N ILE A 175 -3.03 1.11 -1.15
CA ILE A 175 -3.04 0.00 -2.09
C ILE A 175 -3.56 -1.26 -1.42
N LYS A 176 -4.13 -2.16 -2.21
CA LYS A 176 -4.36 -3.54 -1.79
C LYS A 176 -4.09 -4.47 -2.95
N TRP A 177 -3.81 -5.72 -2.65
CA TRP A 177 -3.98 -6.78 -3.63
C TRP A 177 -5.42 -6.76 -4.11
N ALA A 178 -5.61 -6.68 -5.41
CA ALA A 178 -6.89 -6.96 -6.02
C ALA A 178 -7.27 -8.39 -5.60
N GLU A 179 -8.50 -8.56 -5.11
CA GLU A 179 -9.04 -9.91 -4.99
C GLU A 179 -8.96 -10.49 -6.39
N THR A 180 -8.19 -11.57 -6.55
CA THR A 180 -8.19 -12.30 -7.80
C THR A 180 -9.67 -12.57 -8.09
N PRO A 181 -10.25 -12.06 -9.20
CA PRO A 181 -11.57 -12.54 -9.56
C PRO A 181 -11.41 -14.06 -9.67
N LEU A 182 -12.25 -14.78 -8.95
CA LEU A 182 -12.42 -16.21 -9.13
C LEU A 182 -12.73 -16.42 -10.62
N SER A 183 -11.71 -16.61 -11.44
CA SER A 183 -11.82 -17.39 -12.66
C SER A 183 -11.99 -18.81 -12.18
N GLY A 184 -13.21 -19.13 -11.73
CA GLY A 184 -13.65 -20.50 -11.58
C GLY A 184 -13.53 -21.20 -12.94
N PRO A 185 -13.05 -22.44 -13.00
CA PRO A 185 -13.12 -23.23 -14.21
C PRO A 185 -14.58 -23.68 -14.36
N ASP A 186 -15.43 -22.81 -14.89
CA ASP A 186 -16.81 -23.20 -15.24
C ASP A 186 -17.16 -22.73 -16.64
N ARG A 187 -16.60 -23.45 -17.61
CA ARG A 187 -17.28 -23.79 -18.87
C ARG A 187 -16.83 -25.19 -19.28
N ALA A 188 -17.43 -26.18 -18.62
CA ALA A 188 -17.68 -27.44 -19.30
C ALA A 188 -18.64 -27.17 -20.47
N GLU A 189 -18.30 -27.77 -21.60
CA GLU A 189 -19.09 -27.82 -22.84
C GLU A 189 -20.53 -28.29 -22.58
N PRO A 190 -21.45 -27.91 -23.47
CA PRO A 190 -21.98 -28.95 -24.35
C PRO A 190 -21.80 -28.66 -25.84
#